data_AF-A0A9E3VZ29-F1
#
_entry.id   AF-A0A9E3VZ29-F1
#
_cell.length_a   1.000
_cell.length_b   1.000
_cell.length_c   1.000
_cell.angle_alpha   90.00
_cell.angle_beta   90.00
_cell.angle_gamma   90.00
#
_symmetry.space_group_name_H-M   'P 1'
#
loop_
_entity.id
_entity.type
_entity.pdbx_description
1 polymer ?
#
loop_
_entity_poly.entity_id
_entity_poly.type
_entity_poly.pdbx_seq_one_letter_code
_entity_poly.pdbx_strand_id
1 'polypeptide(L)'
;GGTPAAWFAGLVWAFSSEIVDRNNQALPDPFVYLTVAASLVMVIHALRQESPRWLFGSLLAGIAAIYFKYTPWYIVIPWGIVALTLLRRHPRRMLPWLIAQALAGLLCAWYLLVNYAALELPNREVETFRGEGLMMAFTPWRNFNNFWSATRPMGEIVFVVTLALGLVAYLYSRRRKGWVVDWRGYGIFLIYGVIGLLMISSFTNVWQGSAKYRHTMPVTIALLGLWSAAASQIIHTLAMLRREKPASRIFWWAPMAAALALVLVFTVPNVALNARRIEVYQKVFTQNILWTWTDQNIPLEGRILTRSNDILERVWNRWWGGYDGKKPFEWWHEAPIPQNTPAEYVDRGIMYFAITDTNLATDYDRVNKADVREFEEQLVHVKTIPNDAPDVLGPAILFYRMIPPQVETHVVFDNRITLVGYDMATGDLHPGGGITFRPYWRVTEVPRSNYSMFVHLYPADSDQIVAQYDGAPAQPGRLTLTWTDLDELYIGSDVQLQLPDDLAPGDYRLAIGLYDYLTGERLQTDHSGDLYTLNLSIK
;
A
#
# COMPACT_ATOMS: atom_id res chain seq x y z
N GLY A 1 40.53 -1.72 -14.13
CA GLY A 1 40.97 -0.33 -13.93
C GLY A 1 39.85 0.70 -13.87
N GLY A 2 38.58 0.32 -13.61
CA GLY A 2 37.43 1.25 -13.59
C GLY A 2 36.87 1.55 -12.19
N THR A 3 37.68 1.37 -11.13
CA THR A 3 37.23 1.41 -9.73
C THR A 3 36.46 2.70 -9.38
N PRO A 4 36.88 3.92 -9.78
CA PRO A 4 36.13 5.14 -9.47
C PRO A 4 34.74 5.21 -10.12
N ALA A 5 34.59 4.75 -11.36
CA ALA A 5 33.30 4.73 -12.06
C ALA A 5 32.33 3.68 -11.49
N ALA A 6 32.88 2.59 -10.93
CA ALA A 6 32.10 1.60 -10.19
C ALA A 6 31.61 2.15 -8.84
N TRP A 7 32.48 2.84 -8.09
CA TRP A 7 32.08 3.56 -6.86
C TRP A 7 30.97 4.56 -7.15
N PHE A 8 31.10 5.33 -8.23
CA PHE A 8 30.09 6.32 -8.61
C PHE A 8 28.74 5.67 -8.96
N ALA A 9 28.71 4.57 -9.71
CA ALA A 9 27.45 3.84 -9.93
C ALA A 9 26.83 3.31 -8.64
N GLY A 10 27.65 2.83 -7.69
CA GLY A 10 27.19 2.43 -6.37
C GLY A 10 26.54 3.60 -5.61
N LEU A 11 27.14 4.79 -5.66
CA LEU A 11 26.58 6.01 -5.05
C LEU A 11 25.28 6.44 -5.73
N VAL A 12 25.22 6.39 -7.06
CA VAL A 12 24.00 6.70 -7.82
C VAL A 12 22.87 5.75 -7.42
N TRP A 13 23.13 4.45 -7.31
CA TRP A 13 22.15 3.48 -6.81
C TRP A 13 21.73 3.78 -5.37
N ALA A 14 22.70 4.02 -4.48
CA ALA A 14 22.46 4.21 -3.05
C ALA A 14 21.67 5.49 -2.73
N PHE A 15 21.92 6.57 -3.47
CA PHE A 15 21.28 7.86 -3.21
C PHE A 15 20.10 8.17 -4.12
N SER A 16 19.86 7.40 -5.18
CA SER A 16 18.68 7.61 -6.04
C SER A 16 17.39 7.56 -5.24
N SER A 17 16.63 8.65 -5.27
CA SER A 17 15.36 8.74 -4.55
C SER A 17 14.30 7.78 -5.05
N GLU A 18 14.39 7.38 -6.31
CA GLU A 18 13.58 6.34 -6.91
C GLU A 18 13.90 4.95 -6.35
N ILE A 19 15.18 4.65 -6.07
CA ILE A 19 15.61 3.37 -5.51
C ILE A 19 15.30 3.31 -4.01
N VAL A 20 15.60 4.38 -3.28
CA VAL A 20 15.36 4.47 -1.83
C VAL A 20 13.87 4.29 -1.51
N ASP A 21 12.99 5.00 -2.21
CA ASP A 21 11.53 4.90 -2.04
C ASP A 21 11.01 3.46 -2.18
N ARG A 22 11.48 2.76 -3.22
CA ARG A 22 11.01 1.41 -3.54
C ARG A 22 11.63 0.33 -2.65
N ASN A 23 12.79 0.61 -2.05
CA ASN A 23 13.43 -0.29 -1.09
C ASN A 23 12.94 -0.11 0.35
N ASN A 24 12.22 0.98 0.65
CA ASN A 24 11.66 1.21 1.98
C ASN A 24 10.35 0.44 2.25
N GLN A 25 9.80 -0.20 1.22
CA GLN A 25 8.60 -1.03 1.35
C GLN A 25 9.01 -2.44 1.80
N ALA A 26 8.21 -3.07 2.66
CA ALA A 26 8.39 -4.46 3.11
C ALA A 26 8.09 -5.46 1.98
N LEU A 27 8.90 -5.45 0.93
CA LEU A 27 8.78 -6.24 -0.29
C LEU A 27 10.08 -7.01 -0.55
N PRO A 28 10.04 -8.13 -1.30
CA PRO A 28 11.23 -8.92 -1.63
C PRO A 28 12.14 -8.26 -2.69
N ASP A 29 11.71 -7.12 -3.26
CA ASP A 29 12.40 -6.38 -4.31
C ASP A 29 13.91 -6.12 -4.05
N PRO A 30 14.37 -5.68 -2.87
CA PRO A 30 15.81 -5.50 -2.60
C PRO A 30 16.63 -6.78 -2.75
N PHE A 31 16.07 -7.93 -2.37
CA PHE A 31 16.74 -9.23 -2.53
C PHE A 31 16.84 -9.64 -3.99
N VAL A 32 15.83 -9.32 -4.81
CA VAL A 32 15.88 -9.50 -6.26
C VAL A 32 17.03 -8.71 -6.85
N TYR A 33 17.18 -7.44 -6.47
CA TYR A 33 18.22 -6.58 -7.03
C TYR A 33 19.62 -7.09 -6.66
N LEU A 34 19.81 -7.47 -5.40
CA LEU A 34 21.08 -8.03 -4.93
C LEU A 34 21.45 -9.32 -5.67
N THR A 35 20.49 -10.25 -5.82
CA THR A 35 20.72 -11.55 -6.47
C THR A 35 20.92 -11.44 -7.97
N VAL A 36 20.22 -10.52 -8.64
CA VAL A 36 20.49 -10.15 -10.05
C VAL A 36 21.89 -9.59 -10.22
N ALA A 37 22.30 -8.64 -9.37
CA ALA A 37 23.64 -8.08 -9.41
C ALA A 37 24.72 -9.16 -9.19
N ALA A 38 24.52 -10.03 -8.19
CA ALA A 38 25.41 -11.15 -7.92
C ALA A 38 25.49 -12.10 -9.12
N SER A 39 24.37 -12.47 -9.74
CA SER A 39 24.34 -13.34 -10.92
C SER A 39 25.12 -12.75 -12.09
N LEU A 40 24.90 -11.47 -12.41
CA LEU A 40 25.60 -10.78 -13.49
C LEU A 40 27.11 -10.66 -13.23
N VAL A 41 27.51 -10.35 -11.99
CA VAL A 41 28.93 -10.29 -11.63
C VAL A 41 29.57 -11.67 -11.74
N MET A 42 28.92 -12.72 -11.22
CA MET A 42 29.44 -14.08 -11.25
C MET A 42 29.53 -14.63 -12.67
N VAL A 43 28.56 -14.36 -13.55
CA VAL A 43 28.61 -14.83 -14.94
C VAL A 43 29.73 -14.16 -15.73
N ILE A 44 30.00 -12.88 -15.47
CA ILE A 44 31.14 -12.17 -16.06
C ILE A 44 32.47 -12.76 -15.56
N HIS A 45 32.57 -13.07 -14.26
CA HIS A 45 33.75 -13.75 -13.72
C HIS A 45 33.92 -15.16 -14.28
N ALA A 46 32.82 -15.90 -14.47
CA ALA A 46 32.83 -17.21 -15.10
C ALA A 46 33.36 -17.15 -16.54
N LEU A 47 32.94 -16.14 -17.31
CA LEU A 47 33.41 -15.93 -18.68
C LEU A 47 34.88 -15.51 -18.75
N ARG A 48 35.35 -14.71 -17.79
CA ARG A 48 36.75 -14.23 -17.76
C ARG A 48 37.73 -15.28 -17.26
N GLN A 49 37.36 -16.02 -16.22
CA GLN A 49 38.21 -17.04 -15.59
C GLN A 49 37.96 -18.44 -16.15
N GLU A 50 37.01 -18.58 -17.09
CA GLU A 50 36.57 -19.87 -17.66
C GLU A 50 36.25 -20.90 -16.57
N SER A 51 35.52 -20.44 -15.55
CA SER A 51 35.30 -21.17 -14.30
C SER A 51 33.86 -21.69 -14.21
N PRO A 52 33.65 -23.02 -14.18
CA PRO A 52 32.32 -23.60 -14.00
C PRO A 52 31.75 -23.32 -12.60
N ARG A 53 32.59 -23.06 -11.59
CA ARG A 53 32.16 -22.73 -10.23
C ARG A 53 31.47 -21.38 -10.17
N TRP A 54 32.09 -20.36 -10.78
CA TRP A 54 31.48 -19.04 -10.91
C TRP A 54 30.20 -19.10 -11.76
N LEU A 55 30.18 -19.93 -12.80
CA LEU A 55 28.99 -20.14 -13.61
C LEU A 55 27.84 -20.75 -12.79
N PHE A 56 28.14 -21.73 -11.93
CA PHE A 56 27.13 -22.33 -11.05
C PHE A 56 26.63 -21.32 -10.02
N GLY A 57 27.53 -20.53 -9.42
CA GLY A 57 27.14 -19.43 -8.52
C GLY A 57 26.19 -18.44 -9.20
N SER A 58 26.45 -18.08 -10.47
CA SER A 58 25.53 -17.24 -11.25
C SER A 58 24.16 -17.88 -11.44
N LEU A 59 24.09 -19.19 -11.72
CA LEU A 59 22.82 -19.91 -11.82
C LEU A 59 22.05 -19.87 -10.50
N LEU A 60 22.71 -20.18 -9.38
CA LEU A 60 22.08 -20.19 -8.06
C LEU A 60 21.58 -18.80 -7.66
N ALA A 61 22.35 -17.75 -7.91
CA ALA A 61 21.92 -16.37 -7.69
C ALA A 61 20.75 -15.99 -8.62
N GLY A 62 20.76 -16.44 -9.87
CA GLY A 62 19.65 -16.24 -10.81
C GLY A 62 18.37 -16.95 -10.36
N ILE A 63 18.48 -18.20 -9.90
CA ILE A 63 17.35 -18.95 -9.31
C ILE A 63 16.82 -18.22 -8.08
N ALA A 64 17.69 -17.76 -7.19
CA ALA A 64 17.27 -16.98 -6.02
C ALA A 64 16.48 -15.72 -6.42
N ALA A 65 16.94 -14.98 -7.44
CA ALA A 65 16.20 -13.82 -7.96
C ALA A 65 14.78 -14.20 -8.42
N ILE A 66 14.64 -15.32 -9.13
CA ILE A 66 13.34 -15.85 -9.61
C ILE A 66 12.44 -16.27 -8.46
N TYR A 67 13.00 -16.86 -7.41
CA TYR A 67 12.24 -17.30 -6.24
C TYR A 67 11.80 -16.13 -5.36
N PHE A 68 12.63 -15.08 -5.22
CA PHE A 68 12.20 -13.85 -4.56
C PHE A 68 11.10 -13.15 -5.34
N LYS A 69 11.20 -13.17 -6.67
CA LYS A 69 10.19 -12.62 -7.57
C LYS A 69 10.29 -13.31 -8.93
N TYR A 70 9.21 -13.89 -9.42
CA TYR A 70 9.22 -14.67 -10.67
C TYR A 70 9.46 -13.82 -11.93
N THR A 71 9.29 -12.50 -11.85
CA THR A 71 9.38 -11.60 -13.01
C THR A 71 10.77 -11.50 -13.69
N PRO A 72 11.92 -11.40 -12.99
CA PRO A 72 13.27 -11.40 -13.57
C PRO A 72 13.77 -12.75 -14.13
N TRP A 73 12.91 -13.64 -14.61
CA TRP A 73 13.33 -14.96 -15.12
C TRP A 73 14.39 -14.91 -16.23
N TYR A 74 14.42 -13.83 -17.00
CA TYR A 74 15.43 -13.58 -18.05
C TYR A 74 16.88 -13.50 -17.54
N ILE A 75 17.10 -13.46 -16.22
CA ILE A 75 18.44 -13.54 -15.60
C ILE A 75 19.21 -14.83 -15.95
N VAL A 76 18.52 -15.91 -16.33
CA VAL A 76 19.20 -17.16 -16.74
C VAL A 76 19.82 -17.07 -18.14
N ILE A 77 19.47 -16.07 -18.95
CA ILE A 77 19.94 -15.98 -20.34
C ILE A 77 21.46 -15.70 -20.42
N PRO A 78 22.01 -14.71 -19.69
CA PRO A 78 23.46 -14.57 -19.57
C PRO A 78 24.18 -15.85 -19.17
N TRP A 79 23.61 -16.59 -18.19
CA TRP A 79 24.16 -17.88 -17.77
C TRP A 79 24.20 -18.88 -18.94
N GLY A 80 23.09 -19.05 -19.67
CA GLY A 80 23.01 -19.98 -20.80
C GLY A 80 24.00 -19.67 -21.91
N ILE A 81 24.17 -18.39 -22.24
CA ILE A 81 25.14 -17.93 -23.25
C ILE A 81 26.57 -18.30 -22.84
N VAL A 82 26.95 -18.03 -21.59
CA VAL A 82 28.29 -18.33 -21.08
C VAL A 82 28.48 -19.84 -20.91
N ALA A 83 27.46 -20.58 -20.48
CA ALA A 83 27.45 -22.04 -20.39
C ALA A 83 27.79 -22.68 -21.75
N LEU A 84 27.08 -22.28 -22.81
CA LEU A 84 27.34 -22.76 -24.17
C LEU A 84 28.73 -22.35 -24.68
N THR A 85 29.16 -21.13 -24.35
CA THR A 85 30.49 -20.64 -24.74
C THR A 85 31.60 -21.47 -24.09
N LEU A 86 31.49 -21.74 -22.78
CA LEU A 86 32.47 -22.53 -22.04
C LEU A 86 32.41 -24.02 -22.43
N LEU A 87 31.22 -24.57 -22.68
CA LEU A 87 31.06 -25.94 -23.17
C LEU A 87 31.77 -26.15 -24.51
N ARG A 88 31.65 -25.19 -25.44
CA ARG A 88 32.35 -25.22 -26.74
C ARG A 88 33.88 -25.18 -26.59
N ARG A 89 34.40 -24.45 -25.60
CA ARG A 89 35.85 -24.33 -25.37
C ARG A 89 36.44 -25.51 -24.59
N HIS A 90 35.72 -25.99 -23.57
CA HIS A 90 36.21 -26.94 -22.59
C HIS A 90 35.20 -28.06 -22.31
N PRO A 91 34.82 -28.88 -23.32
CA PRO A 91 33.68 -29.79 -23.21
C PRO A 91 33.83 -30.81 -22.07
N ARG A 92 35.00 -31.44 -21.95
CA ARG A 92 35.26 -32.47 -20.91
C ARG A 92 35.20 -31.90 -19.49
N ARG A 93 35.68 -30.67 -19.30
CA ARG A 93 35.67 -29.99 -17.98
C ARG A 93 34.29 -29.46 -17.64
N MET A 94 33.55 -28.96 -18.62
CA MET A 94 32.26 -28.30 -18.41
C MET A 94 31.09 -29.28 -18.29
N LEU A 95 31.12 -30.40 -19.01
CA LEU A 95 29.98 -31.31 -19.10
C LEU A 95 29.47 -31.80 -17.73
N PRO A 96 30.31 -32.29 -16.79
CA PRO A 96 29.83 -32.72 -15.47
C PRO A 96 29.19 -31.58 -14.67
N TRP A 97 29.78 -30.38 -14.76
CA TRP A 97 29.26 -29.19 -14.09
C TRP A 97 27.93 -28.73 -14.67
N LEU A 98 27.77 -28.81 -16.00
CA LEU A 98 26.53 -28.44 -16.66
C LEU A 98 25.42 -29.46 -16.42
N ILE A 99 25.74 -30.75 -16.28
CA ILE A 99 24.77 -31.75 -15.82
C ILE A 99 24.29 -31.40 -14.40
N ALA A 100 25.21 -31.13 -13.46
CA ALA A 100 24.82 -30.74 -12.11
C ALA A 100 23.99 -29.44 -12.07
N GLN A 101 24.38 -28.44 -12.87
CA GLN A 101 23.63 -27.18 -13.01
C GLN A 101 22.25 -27.39 -13.63
N ALA A 102 22.14 -28.22 -14.67
CA ALA A 102 20.87 -28.54 -15.31
C ALA A 102 19.95 -29.28 -14.34
N LEU A 103 20.45 -30.24 -13.56
CA LEU A 103 19.66 -30.92 -12.54
C LEU A 103 19.12 -29.94 -11.48
N ALA A 104 19.98 -29.06 -10.97
CA ALA A 104 19.55 -28.03 -10.02
C ALA A 104 18.50 -27.07 -10.62
N GLY A 105 18.76 -26.57 -11.84
CA GLY A 105 17.84 -25.67 -12.54
C GLY A 105 16.50 -26.32 -12.88
N LEU A 106 16.51 -27.57 -13.36
CA LEU A 106 15.31 -28.34 -13.68
C LEU A 106 14.49 -28.67 -12.44
N LEU A 107 15.12 -29.03 -11.33
CA LEU A 107 14.43 -29.28 -10.06
C LEU A 107 13.71 -28.00 -9.57
N CYS A 108 14.39 -26.86 -9.62
CA CYS A 108 13.80 -25.57 -9.26
C CYS A 108 12.68 -25.15 -10.23
N ALA A 109 12.88 -25.32 -11.53
CA ALA A 109 11.86 -25.03 -12.54
C ALA A 109 10.63 -25.94 -12.37
N TRP A 110 10.83 -27.23 -12.09
CA TRP A 110 9.76 -28.17 -11.81
C TRP A 110 8.94 -27.73 -10.58
N TYR A 111 9.59 -27.36 -9.49
CA TYR A 111 8.89 -26.84 -8.32
C TYR A 111 8.06 -25.60 -8.65
N LEU A 112 8.63 -24.61 -9.35
CA LEU A 112 7.92 -23.37 -9.67
C LEU A 112 6.74 -23.58 -10.62
N LEU A 113 6.92 -24.41 -11.65
CA LEU A 113 5.92 -24.59 -12.70
C LEU A 113 4.84 -25.60 -12.30
N VAL A 114 5.21 -26.68 -11.62
CA VAL A 114 4.30 -27.80 -11.31
C VAL A 114 3.74 -27.67 -9.90
N ASN A 115 4.59 -27.46 -8.88
CA ASN A 115 4.13 -27.45 -7.49
C ASN A 115 3.56 -26.10 -7.06
N TYR A 116 4.18 -25.00 -7.49
CA TYR A 116 3.72 -23.64 -7.19
C TYR A 116 2.75 -23.08 -8.26
N ALA A 117 2.61 -23.77 -9.40
CA ALA A 117 1.76 -23.36 -10.52
C ALA A 117 1.96 -21.88 -10.92
N ALA A 118 3.22 -21.44 -11.03
CA ALA A 118 3.56 -20.02 -11.20
C ALA A 118 2.88 -19.33 -12.40
N LEU A 119 2.55 -20.09 -13.46
CA LEU A 119 1.89 -19.59 -14.67
C LEU A 119 0.36 -19.59 -14.58
N GLU A 120 -0.21 -20.13 -13.51
CA GLU A 120 -1.66 -20.22 -13.28
C GLU A 120 -2.14 -19.27 -12.19
N LEU A 121 -1.22 -18.58 -11.50
CA LEU A 121 -1.55 -17.64 -10.44
C LEU A 121 -2.59 -16.60 -10.91
N PRO A 122 -3.61 -16.30 -10.08
CA PRO A 122 -4.64 -15.31 -10.38
C PRO A 122 -4.11 -13.90 -10.10
N ASN A 123 -3.04 -13.51 -10.80
CA ASN A 123 -2.49 -12.17 -10.73
C ASN A 123 -2.36 -11.55 -12.12
N ARG A 124 -2.46 -10.22 -12.14
CA ARG A 124 -2.53 -9.42 -13.36
C ARG A 124 -1.33 -9.63 -14.28
N GLU A 125 -0.12 -9.76 -13.74
CA GLU A 125 1.09 -9.98 -14.53
C GLU A 125 1.04 -11.31 -15.28
N VAL A 126 0.64 -12.40 -14.61
CA VAL A 126 0.53 -13.74 -15.18
C VAL A 126 -0.62 -13.83 -16.18
N GLU A 127 -1.76 -13.18 -15.90
CA GLU A 127 -2.88 -13.06 -16.85
C GLU A 127 -2.47 -12.30 -18.12
N THR A 128 -1.80 -11.15 -17.98
CA THR A 128 -1.30 -10.37 -19.12
C THR A 128 -0.31 -11.19 -19.95
N PHE A 129 0.58 -11.92 -19.27
CA PHE A 129 1.56 -12.79 -19.93
C PHE A 129 0.89 -13.92 -20.74
N ARG A 130 -0.16 -14.56 -20.19
CA ARG A 130 -0.92 -15.63 -20.85
C ARG A 130 -1.71 -15.15 -22.07
N GLY A 131 -2.34 -13.97 -21.99
CA GLY A 131 -3.20 -13.46 -23.05
C GLY A 131 -2.45 -12.94 -24.27
N GLU A 132 -1.62 -11.92 -24.08
CA GLU A 132 -1.00 -11.16 -25.18
C GLU A 132 0.54 -11.13 -25.09
N GLY A 133 1.12 -11.82 -24.10
CA GLY A 133 2.39 -11.43 -23.50
C GLY A 133 3.59 -11.39 -24.44
N LEU A 134 3.90 -12.47 -25.15
CA LEU A 134 5.07 -12.47 -26.05
C LEU A 134 4.94 -11.47 -27.19
N MET A 135 3.73 -11.17 -27.67
CA MET A 135 3.51 -10.14 -28.68
C MET A 135 3.82 -8.75 -28.11
N MET A 136 3.44 -8.52 -26.86
CA MET A 136 3.72 -7.28 -26.14
C MET A 136 5.21 -7.05 -25.87
N ALA A 137 6.02 -8.12 -25.84
CA ALA A 137 7.48 -8.01 -25.69
C ALA A 137 8.12 -7.17 -26.81
N PHE A 138 7.53 -7.19 -28.01
CA PHE A 138 8.05 -6.49 -29.19
C PHE A 138 7.36 -5.15 -29.46
N THR A 139 6.47 -4.68 -28.57
CA THR A 139 5.81 -3.39 -28.73
C THR A 139 6.80 -2.24 -28.52
N PRO A 140 7.12 -1.41 -29.54
CA PRO A 140 8.18 -0.40 -29.42
C PRO A 140 7.94 0.63 -28.32
N TRP A 141 6.71 1.12 -28.20
CA TRP A 141 6.34 2.10 -27.18
C TRP A 141 6.51 1.59 -25.75
N ARG A 142 6.11 0.34 -25.45
CA ARG A 142 6.30 -0.27 -24.11
C ARG A 142 7.77 -0.40 -23.77
N ASN A 143 8.58 -0.83 -24.74
CA ASN A 143 10.03 -0.96 -24.56
C ASN A 143 10.70 0.40 -24.34
N PHE A 144 10.24 1.45 -25.02
CA PHE A 144 10.73 2.81 -24.81
C PHE A 144 10.40 3.32 -23.40
N ASN A 145 9.16 3.12 -22.94
CA ASN A 145 8.75 3.48 -21.58
C ASN A 145 9.53 2.72 -20.51
N ASN A 146 9.74 1.42 -20.71
CA ASN A 146 10.55 0.59 -19.83
C ASN A 146 12.01 1.06 -19.79
N PHE A 147 12.58 1.44 -20.94
CA PHE A 147 13.95 1.96 -21.03
C PHE A 147 14.10 3.29 -20.28
N TRP A 148 13.18 4.22 -20.49
CA TRP A 148 13.15 5.50 -19.79
C TRP A 148 13.03 5.29 -18.28
N SER A 149 12.10 4.42 -17.88
CA SER A 149 11.92 4.05 -16.48
C SER A 149 13.15 3.38 -15.87
N ALA A 150 13.83 2.49 -16.60
CA ALA A 150 15.04 1.81 -16.13
C ALA A 150 16.26 2.73 -16.00
N THR A 151 16.32 3.81 -16.80
CA THR A 151 17.48 4.73 -16.83
C THR A 151 17.33 5.93 -15.91
N ARG A 152 16.11 6.23 -15.47
CA ARG A 152 15.79 7.34 -14.59
C ARG A 152 16.63 7.42 -13.30
N PRO A 153 17.01 6.31 -12.64
CA PRO A 153 17.92 6.37 -11.49
C PRO A 153 19.32 6.93 -11.81
N MET A 154 19.71 7.06 -13.07
CA MET A 154 20.97 7.70 -13.50
C MET A 154 20.75 9.10 -14.12
N GLY A 155 19.47 9.48 -14.34
CA GLY A 155 19.08 10.58 -15.21
C GLY A 155 19.14 10.16 -16.69
N GLU A 156 18.01 10.18 -17.40
CA GLU A 156 17.92 9.54 -18.72
C GLU A 156 18.83 10.22 -19.76
N ILE A 157 18.84 11.56 -19.78
CA ILE A 157 19.71 12.34 -20.69
C ILE A 157 21.18 12.09 -20.38
N VAL A 158 21.54 12.12 -19.09
CA VAL A 158 22.91 11.89 -18.62
C VAL A 158 23.38 10.50 -19.02
N PHE A 159 22.53 9.49 -18.87
CA PHE A 159 22.80 8.12 -19.28
C PHE A 159 23.12 8.04 -20.78
N VAL A 160 22.23 8.56 -21.64
CA VAL A 160 22.39 8.51 -23.10
C VAL A 160 23.65 9.26 -23.55
N VAL A 161 23.87 10.47 -23.04
CA VAL A 161 25.06 11.28 -23.37
C VAL A 161 26.34 10.57 -22.96
N THR A 162 26.36 9.95 -21.78
CA THR A 162 27.54 9.21 -21.29
C THR A 162 27.83 8.00 -22.17
N LEU A 163 26.81 7.26 -22.61
CA LEU A 163 27.00 6.14 -23.54
C LEU A 163 27.54 6.62 -24.90
N ALA A 164 27.00 7.71 -25.45
CA ALA A 164 27.46 8.28 -26.71
C ALA A 164 28.93 8.74 -26.63
N LEU A 165 29.28 9.51 -25.60
CA LEU A 165 30.65 9.95 -25.35
C LEU A 165 31.58 8.77 -25.08
N GLY A 166 31.12 7.74 -24.37
CA GLY A 166 31.85 6.51 -24.12
C GLY A 166 32.17 5.75 -25.40
N LEU A 167 31.22 5.69 -26.35
CA LEU A 167 31.44 5.08 -27.67
C LEU A 167 32.49 5.87 -28.47
N VAL A 168 32.40 7.20 -28.50
CA VAL A 168 33.41 8.06 -29.14
C VAL A 168 34.79 7.83 -28.52
N ALA A 169 34.86 7.82 -27.18
CA ALA A 169 36.09 7.59 -26.42
C ALA A 169 36.67 6.18 -26.67
N TYR A 170 35.81 5.17 -26.82
CA TYR A 170 36.19 3.80 -27.17
C TYR A 170 36.80 3.74 -28.57
N LEU A 171 36.11 4.30 -29.59
CA LEU A 171 36.59 4.32 -30.97
C LEU A 171 37.92 5.06 -31.10
N TYR A 172 38.06 6.17 -30.38
CA TYR A 172 39.30 6.94 -30.32
C TYR A 172 40.45 6.12 -29.71
N SER A 173 40.25 5.58 -28.50
CA SER A 173 41.27 4.80 -27.79
C SER A 173 41.67 3.54 -28.57
N ARG A 174 40.70 2.84 -29.16
CA ARG A 174 40.93 1.64 -29.97
C ARG A 174 41.84 1.93 -31.17
N ARG A 175 41.63 3.04 -31.88
CA ARG A 175 42.48 3.44 -33.03
C ARG A 175 43.92 3.75 -32.61
N ARG A 176 44.14 4.19 -31.38
CA ARG A 176 45.47 4.54 -30.84
C ARG A 176 46.08 3.48 -29.94
N LYS A 177 45.54 2.26 -29.93
CA LYS A 177 45.99 1.16 -29.05
C LYS A 177 46.01 1.55 -27.57
N GLY A 178 45.11 2.45 -27.16
CA GLY A 178 44.91 2.83 -25.77
C GLY A 178 44.08 1.81 -24.99
N TRP A 179 43.76 2.14 -23.74
CA TRP A 179 42.90 1.29 -22.91
C TRP A 179 41.47 1.24 -23.46
N VAL A 180 40.91 0.05 -23.56
CA VAL A 180 39.53 -0.17 -24.00
C VAL A 180 38.76 -1.04 -23.00
N VAL A 181 37.46 -0.77 -22.87
CA VAL A 181 36.53 -1.59 -22.11
C VAL A 181 36.53 -3.03 -22.63
N ASP A 182 36.47 -3.98 -21.70
CA ASP A 182 36.30 -5.40 -22.01
C ASP A 182 34.90 -5.65 -22.61
N TRP A 183 34.86 -5.87 -23.92
CA TRP A 183 33.63 -6.14 -24.67
C TRP A 183 32.89 -7.39 -24.20
N ARG A 184 33.60 -8.39 -23.63
CA ARG A 184 32.95 -9.64 -23.18
C ARG A 184 32.00 -9.37 -22.01
N GLY A 185 32.47 -8.65 -21.01
CA GLY A 185 31.64 -8.22 -19.88
C GLY A 185 30.57 -7.20 -20.28
N TYR A 186 30.94 -6.24 -21.13
CA TYR A 186 30.00 -5.23 -21.64
C TYR A 186 28.83 -5.87 -22.41
N GLY A 187 29.13 -6.87 -23.25
CA GLY A 187 28.13 -7.60 -24.01
C GLY A 187 27.12 -8.34 -23.13
N ILE A 188 27.53 -8.88 -21.98
CA ILE A 188 26.61 -9.53 -21.03
C ILE A 188 25.60 -8.52 -20.47
N PHE A 189 26.05 -7.35 -20.02
CA PHE A 189 25.14 -6.31 -19.54
C PHE A 189 24.20 -5.81 -20.64
N LEU A 190 24.70 -5.65 -21.87
CA LEU A 190 23.90 -5.21 -23.00
C LEU A 190 22.80 -6.22 -23.34
N ILE A 191 23.15 -7.51 -23.42
CA ILE A 191 22.21 -8.58 -23.73
C ILE A 191 21.13 -8.67 -22.65
N TYR A 192 21.53 -8.71 -21.37
CA TYR A 192 20.56 -8.76 -20.28
C TYR A 192 19.69 -7.50 -20.23
N GLY A 193 20.27 -6.32 -20.44
CA GLY A 193 19.52 -5.06 -20.46
C GLY A 193 18.46 -5.03 -21.55
N VAL A 194 18.83 -5.38 -22.80
CA VAL A 194 17.90 -5.41 -23.94
C VAL A 194 16.82 -6.47 -23.72
N ILE A 195 17.20 -7.70 -23.39
CA ILE A 195 16.23 -8.78 -23.22
C ILE A 195 15.31 -8.50 -22.03
N GLY A 196 15.84 -7.97 -20.92
CA GLY A 196 15.05 -7.60 -19.77
C GLY A 196 13.98 -6.57 -20.11
N LEU A 197 14.30 -5.54 -20.90
CA LEU A 197 13.30 -4.55 -21.36
C LEU A 197 12.18 -5.20 -22.18
N LEU A 198 12.53 -6.07 -23.12
CA LEU A 198 11.57 -6.85 -23.93
C LEU A 198 10.70 -7.72 -23.02
N MET A 199 11.32 -8.43 -22.07
CA MET A 199 10.60 -9.34 -21.21
C MET A 199 9.69 -8.62 -20.22
N ILE A 200 10.06 -7.46 -19.70
CA ILE A 200 9.17 -6.64 -18.87
C ILE A 200 7.93 -6.22 -19.67
N SER A 201 8.10 -5.83 -20.94
CA SER A 201 6.99 -5.48 -21.83
C SER A 201 5.98 -6.62 -22.00
N SER A 202 6.40 -7.88 -21.83
CA SER A 202 5.52 -9.05 -21.98
C SER A 202 4.46 -9.21 -20.89
N PHE A 203 4.64 -8.62 -19.71
CA PHE A 203 3.68 -8.79 -18.60
C PHE A 203 3.25 -7.46 -17.97
N THR A 204 3.95 -6.36 -18.25
CA THR A 204 3.60 -5.06 -17.67
C THR A 204 3.97 -3.90 -18.58
N ASN A 205 3.25 -2.79 -18.47
CA ASN A 205 3.60 -1.53 -19.09
C ASN A 205 3.97 -0.60 -17.96
N VAL A 206 5.21 -0.11 -17.94
CA VAL A 206 5.69 0.73 -16.86
C VAL A 206 5.57 2.17 -17.29
N TRP A 207 4.72 2.93 -16.59
CA TRP A 207 4.61 4.37 -16.77
C TRP A 207 4.94 5.12 -15.48
N GLN A 208 5.24 6.41 -15.64
CA GLN A 208 5.60 7.31 -14.56
C GLN A 208 4.50 7.38 -13.49
N GLY A 209 4.87 7.15 -12.23
CA GLY A 209 3.94 7.18 -11.09
C GLY A 209 3.30 5.83 -10.76
N SER A 210 3.44 4.81 -11.61
CA SER A 210 2.91 3.48 -11.30
C SER A 210 3.80 2.73 -10.29
N ALA A 211 3.19 1.97 -9.38
CA ALA A 211 3.90 1.02 -8.50
C ALA A 211 4.67 -0.06 -9.28
N LYS A 212 4.38 -0.22 -10.58
CA LYS A 212 5.02 -1.14 -11.52
C LYS A 212 6.44 -0.73 -11.90
N TYR A 213 6.85 0.48 -11.56
CA TYR A 213 8.20 0.97 -11.79
C TYR A 213 9.30 0.06 -11.21
N ARG A 214 9.02 -0.66 -10.12
CA ARG A 214 9.93 -1.67 -9.55
C ARG A 214 10.34 -2.80 -10.52
N HIS A 215 9.53 -3.10 -11.54
CA HIS A 215 9.84 -4.19 -12.47
C HIS A 215 11.03 -3.87 -13.39
N THR A 216 11.41 -2.59 -13.56
CA THR A 216 12.57 -2.19 -14.37
C THR A 216 13.89 -2.17 -13.59
N MET A 217 13.84 -2.18 -12.26
CA MET A 217 15.03 -2.12 -11.40
C MET A 217 16.04 -3.25 -11.61
N PRO A 218 15.62 -4.52 -11.86
CA PRO A 218 16.56 -5.56 -12.24
C PRO A 218 17.36 -5.21 -13.49
N VAL A 219 16.75 -4.53 -14.47
CA VAL A 219 17.43 -4.06 -15.70
C VAL A 219 18.33 -2.87 -15.42
N THR A 220 17.93 -1.95 -14.54
CA THR A 220 18.74 -0.79 -14.12
C THR A 220 20.14 -1.22 -13.65
N ILE A 221 20.28 -2.37 -12.99
CA ILE A 221 21.59 -2.91 -12.56
C ILE A 221 22.54 -3.11 -13.75
N ALA A 222 22.06 -3.68 -14.85
CA ALA A 222 22.87 -3.88 -16.03
C ALA A 222 23.15 -2.56 -16.77
N LEU A 223 22.16 -1.66 -16.82
CA LEU A 223 22.35 -0.34 -17.39
C LEU A 223 23.41 0.47 -16.61
N LEU A 224 23.42 0.39 -15.28
CA LEU A 224 24.50 0.94 -14.45
C LEU A 224 25.87 0.35 -14.82
N GLY A 225 25.95 -0.96 -15.06
CA GLY A 225 27.16 -1.61 -15.56
C GLY A 225 27.64 -1.05 -16.90
N LEU A 226 26.73 -0.87 -17.87
CA LEU A 226 27.03 -0.25 -19.17
C LEU A 226 27.48 1.20 -19.02
N TRP A 227 26.80 1.95 -18.17
CA TRP A 227 27.08 3.36 -17.92
C TRP A 227 28.43 3.56 -17.23
N SER A 228 28.75 2.78 -16.20
CA SER A 228 30.07 2.79 -15.55
C SER A 228 31.19 2.39 -16.49
N ALA A 229 30.95 1.45 -17.40
CA ALA A 229 31.94 1.07 -18.40
C ALA A 229 32.19 2.21 -19.40
N ALA A 230 31.13 2.88 -19.87
CA ALA A 230 31.25 4.05 -20.73
C ALA A 230 31.97 5.22 -20.02
N ALA A 231 31.61 5.52 -18.76
CA ALA A 231 32.28 6.52 -17.95
C ALA A 231 33.77 6.17 -17.73
N SER A 232 34.09 4.90 -17.44
CA SER A 232 35.48 4.43 -17.33
C SER A 232 36.25 4.65 -18.64
N GLN A 233 35.63 4.38 -19.79
CA GLN A 233 36.23 4.62 -21.10
C GLN A 233 36.56 6.09 -21.31
N ILE A 234 35.62 6.99 -21.00
CA ILE A 234 35.84 8.44 -21.11
C ILE A 234 37.03 8.86 -20.24
N ILE A 235 37.05 8.44 -18.97
CA ILE A 235 38.12 8.80 -18.02
C ILE A 235 39.49 8.34 -18.51
N HIS A 236 39.60 7.08 -18.96
CA HIS A 236 40.87 6.54 -19.47
C HIS A 236 41.31 7.21 -20.78
N THR A 237 40.38 7.49 -21.69
CA THR A 237 40.69 8.20 -22.94
C THR A 237 41.16 9.63 -22.67
N LEU A 238 40.54 10.34 -21.72
CA LEU A 238 40.98 11.68 -21.31
C LEU A 238 42.36 11.65 -20.62
N ALA A 239 42.61 10.66 -19.77
CA ALA A 239 43.92 10.48 -19.15
C ALA A 239 45.02 10.18 -20.18
N MET A 240 44.70 9.43 -21.24
CA MET A 240 45.61 9.20 -22.37
C MET A 240 45.89 10.50 -23.14
N LEU A 241 44.84 11.25 -23.49
CA LEU A 241 44.98 12.56 -24.15
C LEU A 241 45.86 13.53 -23.33
N ARG A 242 45.77 13.47 -21.99
CA ARG A 242 46.61 14.26 -21.07
C ARG A 242 48.09 14.01 -21.21
N ARG A 243 48.46 12.77 -21.49
CA ARG A 243 49.85 12.38 -21.68
C ARG A 243 50.37 12.78 -23.07
N GLU A 244 49.51 12.76 -24.09
CA GLU A 244 49.89 13.04 -25.47
C GLU A 244 49.99 14.53 -25.80
N LYS A 245 49.20 15.40 -25.16
CA LYS A 245 49.20 16.84 -25.42
C LYS A 245 49.31 17.61 -24.10
N PRO A 246 50.41 18.32 -23.81
CA PRO A 246 50.48 19.22 -22.66
C PRO A 246 49.61 20.46 -22.94
N ALA A 247 48.29 20.34 -22.74
CA ALA A 247 47.37 21.48 -22.72
C ALA A 247 47.47 22.24 -21.38
N SER A 248 46.94 23.46 -21.33
CA SER A 248 46.90 24.28 -20.11
C SER A 248 46.25 23.52 -18.95
N ARG A 249 46.66 23.81 -17.69
CA ARG A 249 46.11 23.13 -16.49
C ARG A 249 44.57 23.11 -16.52
N ILE A 250 43.92 24.23 -16.90
CA ILE A 250 42.46 24.39 -16.98
C ILE A 250 41.78 23.33 -17.86
N PHE A 251 42.36 22.99 -19.02
CA PHE A 251 41.80 21.97 -19.92
C PHE A 251 41.71 20.58 -19.27
N TRP A 252 42.63 20.25 -18.35
CA TRP A 252 42.66 18.96 -17.67
C TRP A 252 41.80 18.87 -16.42
N TRP A 253 41.50 20.01 -15.78
CA TRP A 253 40.56 20.07 -14.65
C TRP A 253 39.11 20.08 -15.10
N ALA A 254 38.81 20.60 -16.30
CA ALA A 254 37.44 20.70 -16.83
C ALA A 254 36.65 19.37 -16.82
N PRO A 255 37.21 18.20 -17.20
CA PRO A 255 36.47 16.94 -17.15
C PRO A 255 36.25 16.42 -15.73
N MET A 256 37.21 16.64 -14.81
CA MET A 256 37.04 16.31 -13.39
C MET A 256 35.98 17.21 -12.74
N ALA A 257 36.01 18.50 -13.04
CA ALA A 257 35.01 19.47 -12.61
C ALA A 257 33.63 19.14 -13.20
N ALA A 258 33.55 18.75 -14.47
CA ALA A 258 32.31 18.31 -15.10
C ALA A 258 31.77 17.01 -14.49
N ALA A 259 32.63 16.03 -14.21
CA ALA A 259 32.23 14.80 -13.53
C ALA A 259 31.72 15.09 -12.11
N LEU A 260 32.42 15.93 -11.34
CA LEU A 260 32.00 16.36 -10.01
C LEU A 260 30.70 17.16 -10.07
N ALA A 261 30.54 18.07 -11.02
CA ALA A 261 29.30 18.82 -11.22
C ALA A 261 28.14 17.88 -11.54
N LEU A 262 28.36 16.86 -12.37
CA LEU A 262 27.34 15.88 -12.73
C LEU A 262 26.98 14.97 -11.54
N VAL A 263 27.96 14.60 -10.70
CA VAL A 263 27.73 13.95 -9.40
C VAL A 263 26.88 14.83 -8.48
N LEU A 264 27.21 16.12 -8.35
CA LEU A 264 26.50 17.05 -7.47
C LEU A 264 25.08 17.33 -7.96
N VAL A 265 24.90 17.56 -9.26
CA VAL A 265 23.60 17.76 -9.92
C VAL A 265 22.71 16.52 -9.73
N PHE A 266 23.27 15.32 -9.69
CA PHE A 266 22.48 14.12 -9.43
C PHE A 266 22.23 13.88 -7.93
N THR A 267 23.28 13.93 -7.12
CA THR A 267 23.24 13.48 -5.72
C THR A 267 22.50 14.49 -4.84
N VAL A 268 22.74 15.79 -5.01
CA VAL A 268 22.15 16.81 -4.12
C VAL A 268 20.62 16.84 -4.21
N PRO A 269 19.98 16.89 -5.39
CA PRO A 269 18.52 16.85 -5.48
C PRO A 269 17.95 15.53 -4.95
N ASN A 270 18.59 14.39 -5.23
CA ASN A 270 18.10 13.11 -4.75
C ASN A 270 18.21 12.98 -3.22
N VAL A 271 19.28 13.48 -2.60
CA VAL A 271 19.41 13.54 -1.14
C VAL A 271 18.35 14.45 -0.54
N ALA A 272 18.09 15.62 -1.14
CA ALA A 272 17.03 16.51 -0.71
C ALA A 272 15.63 15.87 -0.82
N LEU A 273 15.37 15.13 -1.91
CA LEU A 273 14.13 14.37 -2.09
C LEU A 273 14.01 13.25 -1.05
N ASN A 274 15.09 12.53 -0.75
CA ASN A 274 15.10 11.51 0.29
C ASN A 274 14.83 12.09 1.68
N ALA A 275 15.41 13.25 2.00
CA ALA A 275 15.14 13.95 3.25
C ALA A 275 13.65 14.32 3.38
N ARG A 276 13.04 14.83 2.31
CA ARG A 276 11.58 15.09 2.28
C ARG A 276 10.74 13.81 2.41
N ARG A 277 11.18 12.69 1.84
CA ARG A 277 10.47 11.41 1.97
C ARG A 277 10.50 10.88 3.40
N ILE A 278 11.59 11.10 4.15
CA ILE A 278 11.65 10.73 5.57
C ILE A 278 10.54 11.41 6.35
N GLU A 279 10.32 12.71 6.11
CA GLU A 279 9.21 13.46 6.73
C GLU A 279 7.86 12.84 6.40
N VAL A 280 7.64 12.43 5.14
CA VAL A 280 6.41 11.75 4.70
C VAL A 280 6.21 10.40 5.41
N TYR A 281 7.26 9.59 5.56
CA TYR A 281 7.15 8.28 6.23
C TYR A 281 6.99 8.37 7.75
N GLN A 282 7.25 9.52 8.36
CA GLN A 282 6.99 9.77 9.78
C GLN A 282 5.54 10.16 10.07
N LYS A 283 4.75 10.51 9.04
CA LYS A 283 3.35 10.89 9.19
C LYS A 283 2.45 9.69 9.42
N VAL A 284 1.38 9.90 10.17
CA VAL A 284 0.32 8.92 10.39
C VAL A 284 -0.64 8.94 9.19
N PHE A 285 -0.88 7.78 8.60
CA PHE A 285 -1.83 7.67 7.49
C PHE A 285 -3.28 7.74 8.00
N THR A 286 -4.17 8.43 7.27
CA THR A 286 -5.59 8.54 7.66
C THR A 286 -6.27 7.18 7.80
N GLN A 287 -5.85 6.17 7.04
CA GLN A 287 -6.31 4.78 7.19
C GLN A 287 -5.99 4.16 8.56
N ASN A 288 -4.82 4.50 9.14
CA ASN A 288 -4.44 3.97 10.46
C ASN A 288 -5.29 4.60 11.57
N ILE A 289 -5.65 5.89 11.40
CA ILE A 289 -6.56 6.59 12.31
C ILE A 289 -7.96 6.00 12.20
N LEU A 290 -8.49 5.84 10.97
CA LEU A 290 -9.79 5.21 10.72
C LEU A 290 -9.87 3.82 11.33
N TRP A 291 -8.83 3.01 11.14
CA TRP A 291 -8.76 1.68 11.69
C TRP A 291 -8.83 1.72 13.22
N THR A 292 -7.94 2.45 13.88
CA THR A 292 -7.94 2.53 15.36
C THR A 292 -9.29 3.02 15.89
N TRP A 293 -9.88 4.00 15.21
CA TRP A 293 -11.18 4.55 15.58
C TRP A 293 -12.32 3.53 15.38
N THR A 294 -12.41 2.82 14.24
CA THR A 294 -13.48 1.84 14.00
C THR A 294 -13.45 0.69 15.01
N ASP A 295 -12.27 0.19 15.37
CA ASP A 295 -12.11 -0.87 16.38
C ASP A 295 -12.69 -0.49 17.74
N GLN A 296 -12.50 0.76 18.15
CA GLN A 296 -12.92 1.26 19.45
C GLN A 296 -14.39 1.71 19.44
N ASN A 297 -14.87 2.29 18.35
CA ASN A 297 -16.09 3.11 18.35
C ASN A 297 -17.25 2.51 17.57
N ILE A 298 -16.99 1.63 16.61
CA ILE A 298 -18.04 1.11 15.73
C ILE A 298 -18.46 -0.29 16.18
N PRO A 299 -19.75 -0.54 16.48
CA PRO A 299 -20.27 -1.88 16.73
C PRO A 299 -19.94 -2.82 15.57
N LEU A 300 -19.68 -4.09 15.87
CA LEU A 300 -19.50 -5.10 14.82
C LEU A 300 -20.88 -5.55 14.32
N GLU A 301 -21.43 -4.81 13.36
CA GLU A 301 -22.70 -5.12 12.72
C GLU A 301 -22.61 -4.96 11.20
N GLY A 302 -22.89 -6.05 10.50
CA GLY A 302 -22.81 -6.08 9.05
C GLY A 302 -21.45 -5.66 8.48
N ARG A 303 -21.49 -5.22 7.21
CA ARG A 303 -20.33 -4.91 6.39
C ARG A 303 -20.14 -3.42 6.20
N ILE A 304 -18.90 -3.03 5.93
CA ILE A 304 -18.54 -1.68 5.51
C ILE A 304 -18.39 -1.65 4.00
N LEU A 305 -19.18 -0.83 3.31
CA LEU A 305 -19.02 -0.55 1.88
C LEU A 305 -17.88 0.44 1.66
N THR A 306 -17.00 0.12 0.71
CA THR A 306 -15.98 1.05 0.20
C THR A 306 -16.04 1.12 -1.31
N ARG A 307 -15.32 2.06 -1.92
CA ARG A 307 -15.15 2.10 -3.37
C ARG A 307 -14.11 1.08 -3.86
N SER A 308 -14.32 0.47 -5.02
CA SER A 308 -13.30 -0.39 -5.68
C SER A 308 -12.12 0.42 -6.22
N ASN A 309 -10.91 -0.12 -6.13
CA ASN A 309 -9.63 0.56 -6.44
C ASN A 309 -9.35 1.80 -5.55
N ASP A 310 -9.94 1.83 -4.36
CA ASP A 310 -9.72 2.85 -3.34
C ASP A 310 -8.58 2.42 -2.39
N ILE A 311 -7.92 3.39 -1.75
CA ILE A 311 -7.05 3.13 -0.60
C ILE A 311 -7.80 2.43 0.55
N LEU A 312 -9.12 2.63 0.65
CA LEU A 312 -9.99 2.05 1.68
C LEU A 312 -10.28 0.55 1.47
N GLU A 313 -10.17 0.04 0.24
CA GLU A 313 -10.39 -1.38 -0.08
C GLU A 313 -9.46 -2.32 0.70
N ARG A 314 -8.33 -1.76 1.17
CA ARG A 314 -7.30 -2.47 1.90
C ARG A 314 -7.49 -2.41 3.42
N VAL A 315 -8.26 -1.45 3.93
CA VAL A 315 -8.20 -1.04 5.35
C VAL A 315 -8.55 -2.17 6.28
N TRP A 316 -9.62 -2.91 6.01
CA TRP A 316 -10.06 -4.04 6.85
C TRP A 316 -9.56 -5.40 6.35
N ASN A 317 -8.69 -5.41 5.33
CA ASN A 317 -8.17 -6.64 4.76
C ASN A 317 -7.01 -7.23 5.58
N ARG A 318 -7.27 -8.34 6.27
CA ARG A 318 -6.27 -9.05 7.09
C ARG A 318 -5.15 -9.71 6.28
N TRP A 319 -5.44 -10.16 5.06
CA TRP A 319 -4.51 -10.95 4.26
C TRP A 319 -3.41 -10.12 3.60
N TRP A 320 -3.74 -8.91 3.15
CA TRP A 320 -2.80 -8.05 2.43
C TRP A 320 -2.93 -6.55 2.74
N GLY A 321 -3.94 -6.15 3.51
CA GLY A 321 -4.08 -4.80 4.04
C GLY A 321 -3.28 -4.54 5.31
N GLY A 322 -2.87 -5.60 6.01
CA GLY A 322 -2.13 -5.51 7.27
C GLY A 322 -2.99 -5.21 8.50
N TYR A 323 -4.32 -5.34 8.37
CA TYR A 323 -5.25 -5.13 9.47
C TYR A 323 -5.05 -6.19 10.58
N ASP A 324 -4.50 -5.78 11.72
CA ASP A 324 -4.36 -6.51 12.99
C ASP A 324 -5.43 -6.16 14.04
N GLY A 325 -6.50 -5.49 13.61
CA GLY A 325 -7.51 -4.92 14.50
C GLY A 325 -8.29 -5.97 15.29
N LYS A 326 -8.86 -5.53 16.41
CA LYS A 326 -9.58 -6.38 17.36
C LYS A 326 -10.90 -6.90 16.81
N LYS A 327 -11.55 -6.17 15.90
CA LYS A 327 -12.86 -6.52 15.33
C LYS A 327 -12.70 -7.15 13.94
N PRO A 328 -13.36 -8.26 13.61
CA PRO A 328 -13.27 -8.83 12.27
C PRO A 328 -14.28 -8.16 11.31
N PHE A 329 -14.11 -6.86 11.03
CA PHE A 329 -14.98 -6.18 10.08
C PHE A 329 -14.94 -6.88 8.72
N GLU A 330 -16.13 -7.26 8.22
CA GLU A 330 -16.31 -7.61 6.83
C GLU A 330 -16.49 -6.32 6.02
N TRP A 331 -16.01 -6.30 4.78
CA TRP A 331 -16.17 -5.17 3.89
C TRP A 331 -16.60 -5.64 2.50
N TRP A 332 -17.23 -4.74 1.75
CA TRP A 332 -17.65 -4.93 0.37
C TRP A 332 -17.16 -3.75 -0.46
N HIS A 333 -16.93 -3.94 -1.76
CA HIS A 333 -16.45 -2.86 -2.62
C HIS A 333 -17.17 -2.82 -3.97
N GLU A 334 -17.56 -1.61 -4.37
CA GLU A 334 -18.22 -1.35 -5.65
C GLU A 334 -17.67 -0.08 -6.31
N ALA A 335 -17.77 0.00 -7.64
CA ALA A 335 -17.49 1.22 -8.39
C ALA A 335 -18.28 1.25 -9.70
N PRO A 336 -18.97 2.37 -10.05
CA PRO A 336 -19.13 3.58 -9.25
C PRO A 336 -20.07 3.36 -8.04
N ILE A 337 -20.22 4.35 -7.17
CA ILE A 337 -21.19 4.39 -6.04
C ILE A 337 -21.97 5.70 -6.16
N PRO A 338 -23.29 5.72 -5.88
CA PRO A 338 -24.14 4.58 -5.53
C PRO A 338 -24.58 3.73 -6.73
N GLN A 339 -24.82 2.43 -6.51
CA GLN A 339 -25.52 1.54 -7.47
C GLN A 339 -26.88 1.07 -6.95
N ASN A 340 -27.09 1.16 -5.63
CA ASN A 340 -28.30 0.80 -4.93
C ASN A 340 -28.58 1.89 -3.88
N THR A 341 -29.80 1.95 -3.38
CA THR A 341 -30.17 2.82 -2.25
C THR A 341 -29.53 2.32 -0.95
N PRO A 342 -29.35 3.16 0.08
CA PRO A 342 -28.82 2.71 1.36
C PRO A 342 -29.65 1.59 2.01
N ALA A 343 -30.98 1.61 1.86
CA ALA A 343 -31.87 0.55 2.34
C ALA A 343 -31.59 -0.81 1.67
N GLU A 344 -31.41 -0.83 0.35
CA GLU A 344 -31.05 -2.06 -0.37
C GLU A 344 -29.67 -2.60 0.02
N TYR A 345 -28.73 -1.74 0.43
CA TYR A 345 -27.46 -2.18 1.01
C TYR A 345 -27.64 -2.78 2.40
N VAL A 346 -28.49 -2.18 3.25
CA VAL A 346 -28.84 -2.74 4.57
C VAL A 346 -29.49 -4.12 4.44
N ASP A 347 -30.39 -4.33 3.48
CA ASP A 347 -30.99 -5.64 3.19
C ASP A 347 -29.95 -6.71 2.83
N ARG A 348 -28.79 -6.31 2.31
CA ARG A 348 -27.64 -7.18 2.01
C ARG A 348 -26.65 -7.31 3.19
N GLY A 349 -27.00 -6.76 4.35
CA GLY A 349 -26.16 -6.76 5.55
C GLY A 349 -25.01 -5.76 5.50
N ILE A 350 -25.08 -4.71 4.68
CA ILE A 350 -24.09 -3.62 4.62
C ILE A 350 -24.64 -2.44 5.43
N MET A 351 -24.02 -2.15 6.57
CA MET A 351 -24.52 -1.17 7.54
C MET A 351 -23.80 0.17 7.49
N TYR A 352 -22.57 0.17 6.97
CA TYR A 352 -21.68 1.32 6.99
C TYR A 352 -21.14 1.62 5.60
N PHE A 353 -20.76 2.87 5.36
CA PHE A 353 -20.12 3.31 4.14
C PHE A 353 -18.93 4.20 4.47
N ALA A 354 -17.78 3.94 3.84
CA ALA A 354 -16.58 4.74 3.97
C ALA A 354 -16.06 5.15 2.60
N ILE A 355 -15.80 6.45 2.42
CA ILE A 355 -15.29 7.01 1.18
C ILE A 355 -14.29 8.14 1.45
N THR A 356 -13.32 8.32 0.58
CA THR A 356 -12.42 9.47 0.64
C THR A 356 -13.06 10.71 0.00
N ASP A 357 -12.73 11.90 0.49
CA ASP A 357 -13.13 13.18 -0.10
C ASP A 357 -12.88 13.26 -1.62
N THR A 358 -11.70 12.80 -2.03
CA THR A 358 -11.21 12.72 -3.40
C THR A 358 -12.02 11.78 -4.28
N ASN A 359 -12.44 10.63 -3.76
CA ASN A 359 -13.24 9.68 -4.52
C ASN A 359 -14.71 10.07 -4.56
N LEU A 360 -15.23 10.67 -3.50
CA LEU A 360 -16.55 11.27 -3.49
C LEU A 360 -16.65 12.36 -4.58
N ALA A 361 -15.67 13.27 -4.64
CA ALA A 361 -15.59 14.26 -5.73
C ALA A 361 -15.50 13.61 -7.12
N THR A 362 -14.78 12.50 -7.25
CA THR A 362 -14.69 11.75 -8.51
C THR A 362 -16.04 11.12 -8.89
N ASP A 363 -16.85 10.66 -7.94
CA ASP A 363 -18.18 10.12 -8.22
C ASP A 363 -19.16 11.20 -8.66
N TYR A 364 -19.10 12.38 -8.05
CA TYR A 364 -19.81 13.57 -8.53
C TYR A 364 -19.50 13.91 -10.00
N ASP A 365 -18.30 13.61 -10.49
CA ASP A 365 -17.91 13.86 -11.88
C ASP A 365 -18.27 12.73 -12.84
N ARG A 366 -18.41 11.49 -12.35
CA ARG A 366 -18.61 10.29 -13.19
C ARG A 366 -20.04 9.78 -13.21
N VAL A 367 -20.82 10.07 -12.18
CA VAL A 367 -22.21 9.64 -12.00
C VAL A 367 -23.13 10.86 -12.09
N ASN A 368 -24.43 10.63 -12.28
CA ASN A 368 -25.42 11.69 -12.15
C ASN A 368 -25.33 12.32 -10.74
N LYS A 369 -25.11 13.64 -10.69
CA LYS A 369 -24.94 14.39 -9.44
C LYS A 369 -26.18 14.34 -8.54
N ALA A 370 -27.37 14.21 -9.13
CA ALA A 370 -28.60 14.10 -8.36
C ALA A 370 -28.62 12.80 -7.55
N ASP A 371 -28.27 11.68 -8.18
CA ASP A 371 -28.27 10.35 -7.55
C ASP A 371 -27.24 10.28 -6.40
N VAL A 372 -26.05 10.89 -6.59
CA VAL A 372 -25.04 10.96 -5.52
C VAL A 372 -25.55 11.77 -4.32
N ARG A 373 -26.22 12.91 -4.57
CA ARG A 373 -26.81 13.74 -3.50
C ARG A 373 -27.93 13.02 -2.77
N GLU A 374 -28.86 12.41 -3.51
CA GLU A 374 -29.97 11.66 -2.94
C GLU A 374 -29.49 10.50 -2.08
N PHE A 375 -28.40 9.84 -2.48
CA PHE A 375 -27.75 8.82 -1.68
C PHE A 375 -27.12 9.42 -0.41
N GLU A 376 -26.32 10.48 -0.52
CA GLU A 376 -25.70 11.14 0.64
C GLU A 376 -26.72 11.71 1.64
N GLU A 377 -27.85 12.23 1.18
CA GLU A 377 -28.93 12.77 2.02
C GLU A 377 -29.60 11.70 2.89
N GLN A 378 -29.58 10.44 2.47
CA GLN A 378 -30.12 9.31 3.23
C GLN A 378 -29.11 8.73 4.23
N LEU A 379 -27.82 9.01 4.05
CA LEU A 379 -26.78 8.54 4.95
C LEU A 379 -26.75 9.35 6.24
N VAL A 380 -26.42 8.68 7.34
CA VAL A 380 -26.08 9.37 8.59
C VAL A 380 -24.57 9.50 8.69
N HIS A 381 -24.09 10.74 8.67
CA HIS A 381 -22.69 11.04 8.95
C HIS A 381 -22.34 10.62 10.38
N VAL A 382 -21.30 9.79 10.49
CA VAL A 382 -20.81 9.26 11.76
C VAL A 382 -19.51 9.94 12.17
N LYS A 383 -18.55 10.05 11.25
CA LYS A 383 -17.27 10.74 11.52
C LYS A 383 -16.58 11.15 10.24
N THR A 384 -15.90 12.29 10.29
CA THR A 384 -14.84 12.65 9.33
C THR A 384 -13.48 12.43 9.99
N ILE A 385 -12.62 11.62 9.36
CA ILE A 385 -11.20 11.57 9.68
C ILE A 385 -10.53 12.69 8.90
N PRO A 386 -10.07 13.77 9.56
CA PRO A 386 -9.53 14.92 8.86
C PRO A 386 -8.11 14.63 8.34
N ASN A 387 -7.67 15.45 7.38
CA ASN A 387 -6.34 15.40 6.78
C ASN A 387 -5.58 16.73 6.89
N ASP A 388 -6.05 17.63 7.75
CA ASP A 388 -5.51 18.98 7.95
C ASP A 388 -4.37 19.03 8.98
N ALA A 389 -4.27 18.04 9.85
CA ALA A 389 -3.22 17.92 10.84
C ALA A 389 -1.83 17.75 10.16
N PRO A 390 -0.79 18.51 10.58
CA PRO A 390 0.52 18.51 9.91
C PRO A 390 1.21 17.14 9.85
N ASP A 391 0.97 16.31 10.84
CA ASP A 391 1.51 14.96 11.03
C ASP A 391 0.63 13.86 10.44
N VAL A 392 -0.47 14.21 9.77
CA VAL A 392 -1.37 13.28 9.10
C VAL A 392 -1.12 13.30 7.59
N LEU A 393 -1.26 12.14 6.94
CA LEU A 393 -1.09 11.98 5.51
C LEU A 393 -2.22 11.14 4.90
N GLY A 394 -2.76 11.61 3.79
CA GLY A 394 -3.83 10.92 3.06
C GLY A 394 -5.00 11.85 2.76
N PRO A 395 -5.98 11.38 1.99
CA PRO A 395 -7.25 12.10 1.84
C PRO A 395 -8.04 12.07 3.15
N ALA A 396 -8.94 13.04 3.33
CA ALA A 396 -9.93 12.96 4.39
C ALA A 396 -10.87 11.78 4.12
N ILE A 397 -11.31 11.11 5.18
CA ILE A 397 -12.19 9.94 5.07
C ILE A 397 -13.51 10.25 5.74
N LEU A 398 -14.59 10.10 5.00
CA LEU A 398 -15.95 10.26 5.49
C LEU A 398 -16.51 8.87 5.80
N PHE A 399 -17.03 8.70 7.02
CA PHE A 399 -17.60 7.46 7.50
C PHE A 399 -19.07 7.68 7.87
N TYR A 400 -19.93 6.84 7.31
CA TYR A 400 -21.38 6.94 7.40
C TYR A 400 -22.01 5.64 7.87
N ARG A 401 -23.18 5.76 8.47
CA ARG A 401 -24.15 4.67 8.60
C ARG A 401 -25.15 4.77 7.44
N MET A 402 -25.57 3.62 6.92
CA MET A 402 -26.47 3.56 5.75
C MET A 402 -27.85 4.14 6.03
N ILE A 403 -28.39 3.97 7.23
CA ILE A 403 -29.74 4.40 7.59
C ILE A 403 -29.73 5.11 8.95
N PRO A 404 -30.70 6.01 9.19
CA PRO A 404 -30.88 6.66 10.47
C PRO A 404 -31.29 5.69 11.58
N PRO A 405 -31.22 6.12 12.86
CA PRO A 405 -31.82 5.38 13.96
C PRO A 405 -33.30 5.07 13.67
N GLN A 406 -33.77 3.90 14.11
CA GLN A 406 -35.15 3.46 13.91
C GLN A 406 -36.16 4.48 14.46
N VAL A 407 -35.86 5.05 15.63
CA VAL A 407 -36.62 6.16 16.22
C VAL A 407 -35.69 7.34 16.39
N GLU A 408 -35.95 8.40 15.65
CA GLU A 408 -35.29 9.69 15.87
C GLU A 408 -35.88 10.39 17.09
N THR A 409 -35.02 10.97 17.92
CA THR A 409 -35.42 11.78 19.07
C THR A 409 -34.42 12.91 19.26
N HIS A 410 -34.73 13.86 20.13
CA HIS A 410 -33.83 14.98 20.41
C HIS A 410 -33.97 15.38 21.88
N VAL A 411 -33.44 14.54 22.76
CA VAL A 411 -33.44 14.80 24.20
C VAL A 411 -32.04 15.25 24.61
N VAL A 412 -31.95 16.41 25.26
CA VAL A 412 -30.68 17.00 25.65
C VAL A 412 -30.46 16.87 27.15
N PHE A 413 -29.38 16.18 27.55
CA PHE A 413 -28.94 16.02 28.93
C PHE A 413 -27.87 17.06 29.29
N ASP A 414 -28.11 17.80 30.38
CA ASP A 414 -27.23 18.89 30.88
C ASP A 414 -26.80 19.89 29.80
N ASN A 415 -27.66 20.13 28.80
CA ASN A 415 -27.39 20.98 27.63
C ASN A 415 -26.13 20.60 26.81
N ARG A 416 -25.61 19.37 26.96
CA ARG A 416 -24.32 18.92 26.40
C ARG A 416 -24.43 17.65 25.57
N ILE A 417 -25.18 16.67 26.06
CA ILE A 417 -25.25 15.33 25.47
C ILE A 417 -26.66 15.14 24.94
N THR A 418 -26.78 14.96 23.63
CA THR A 418 -28.07 14.77 22.96
C THR A 418 -28.25 13.31 22.60
N LEU A 419 -29.34 12.69 23.06
CA LEU A 419 -29.85 11.44 22.47
C LEU A 419 -30.52 11.81 21.15
N VAL A 420 -29.89 11.48 20.02
CA VAL A 420 -30.38 11.82 18.68
C VAL A 420 -31.34 10.75 18.12
N GLY A 421 -31.36 9.58 18.73
CA GLY A 421 -32.17 8.47 18.29
C GLY A 421 -31.80 7.18 18.98
N TYR A 422 -32.57 6.13 18.73
CA TYR A 422 -32.26 4.78 19.18
C TYR A 422 -32.86 3.72 18.26
N ASP A 423 -32.23 2.55 18.25
CA ASP A 423 -32.83 1.32 17.72
C ASP A 423 -33.41 0.55 18.89
N MET A 424 -34.61 -0.01 18.72
CA MET A 424 -35.26 -0.80 19.76
C MET A 424 -35.91 -2.03 19.15
N ALA A 425 -35.27 -3.18 19.33
CA ALA A 425 -35.90 -4.46 19.06
C ALA A 425 -36.67 -4.87 20.31
N THR A 426 -37.97 -4.68 20.24
CA THR A 426 -38.91 -5.35 21.13
C THR A 426 -39.20 -6.69 20.46
N GLY A 427 -38.70 -7.80 20.99
CA GLY A 427 -39.18 -9.12 20.55
C GLY A 427 -40.68 -9.25 20.80
N ASP A 428 -41.24 -10.46 20.75
CA ASP A 428 -42.54 -10.67 21.40
C ASP A 428 -42.36 -10.27 22.89
N LEU A 429 -42.91 -9.11 23.28
CA LEU A 429 -42.81 -8.59 24.65
C LEU A 429 -43.68 -9.45 25.54
N HIS A 430 -43.07 -10.51 26.08
CA HIS A 430 -43.67 -11.46 26.98
C HIS A 430 -42.77 -11.65 28.22
N PRO A 431 -43.29 -12.23 29.30
CA PRO A 431 -42.48 -12.58 30.47
C PRO A 431 -41.34 -13.53 30.08
N GLY A 432 -40.13 -13.28 30.57
CA GLY A 432 -38.90 -14.00 30.17
C GLY A 432 -38.30 -13.57 28.82
N GLY A 433 -38.94 -12.63 28.10
CA GLY A 433 -38.40 -12.02 26.88
C GLY A 433 -37.29 -10.99 27.16
N GLY A 434 -36.92 -10.23 26.14
CA GLY A 434 -35.89 -9.19 26.27
C GLY A 434 -36.15 -7.98 25.38
N ILE A 435 -35.70 -6.81 25.84
CA ILE A 435 -35.67 -5.58 25.05
C ILE A 435 -34.21 -5.31 24.67
N THR A 436 -33.93 -5.25 23.37
CA THR A 436 -32.65 -4.75 22.88
C THR A 436 -32.78 -3.26 22.58
N PHE A 437 -31.96 -2.45 23.23
CA PHE A 437 -31.93 -0.99 23.05
C PHE A 437 -30.54 -0.54 22.64
N ARG A 438 -30.44 0.28 21.59
CA ARG A 438 -29.18 0.92 21.20
C ARG A 438 -29.36 2.42 21.04
N PRO A 439 -28.69 3.23 21.86
CA PRO A 439 -28.75 4.69 21.72
C PRO A 439 -27.76 5.22 20.68
N TYR A 440 -28.09 6.39 20.14
CA TYR A 440 -27.22 7.20 19.30
C TYR A 440 -27.09 8.60 19.91
N TRP A 441 -25.86 9.07 20.07
CA TRP A 441 -25.59 10.32 20.77
C TRP A 441 -24.80 11.32 19.93
N ARG A 442 -25.01 12.59 20.21
CA ARG A 442 -24.12 13.69 19.81
C ARG A 442 -23.79 14.57 21.01
N VAL A 443 -22.73 15.36 20.89
CA VAL A 443 -22.39 16.37 21.89
C VAL A 443 -22.28 17.75 21.26
N THR A 444 -22.79 18.75 21.96
CA THR A 444 -22.63 20.17 21.61
C THR A 444 -21.39 20.78 22.26
N GLU A 445 -20.95 20.20 23.38
CA GLU A 445 -19.71 20.52 24.08
C GLU A 445 -19.12 19.24 24.70
N VAL A 446 -17.80 19.24 24.94
CA VAL A 446 -17.15 18.12 25.63
C VAL A 446 -17.84 17.85 26.99
N PRO A 447 -18.26 16.61 27.27
CA PRO A 447 -18.82 16.22 28.56
C PRO A 447 -17.90 16.57 29.73
N ARG A 448 -18.46 16.95 30.88
CA ARG A 448 -17.69 17.39 32.07
C ARG A 448 -17.17 16.23 32.92
N SER A 449 -17.86 15.09 32.85
CA SER A 449 -17.56 13.87 33.58
C SER A 449 -17.75 12.64 32.70
N ASN A 450 -17.35 11.48 33.23
CA ASN A 450 -17.78 10.20 32.68
C ASN A 450 -19.19 9.88 33.17
N TYR A 451 -20.13 9.78 32.24
CA TYR A 451 -21.52 9.48 32.54
C TYR A 451 -21.83 8.02 32.19
N SER A 452 -22.68 7.42 33.02
CA SER A 452 -23.30 6.13 32.74
C SER A 452 -24.74 6.34 32.30
N MET A 453 -25.20 5.50 31.39
CA MET A 453 -26.59 5.41 30.98
C MET A 453 -27.30 4.37 31.82
N PHE A 454 -28.52 4.69 32.23
CA PHE A 454 -29.47 3.70 32.70
C PHE A 454 -30.62 3.52 31.71
N VAL A 455 -31.11 2.29 31.63
CA VAL A 455 -32.35 1.91 30.93
C VAL A 455 -33.18 1.09 31.90
N HIS A 456 -34.26 1.66 32.42
CA HIS A 456 -35.08 1.07 33.47
C HIS A 456 -36.49 0.80 32.96
N LEU A 457 -37.06 -0.35 33.32
CA LEU A 457 -38.45 -0.68 33.07
C LEU A 457 -39.26 -0.55 34.37
N TYR A 458 -40.36 0.19 34.28
CA TYR A 458 -41.31 0.43 35.37
C TYR A 458 -42.71 0.01 34.94
N PRO A 459 -43.55 -0.55 35.83
CA PRO A 459 -44.99 -0.60 35.60
C PRO A 459 -45.55 0.81 35.37
N ALA A 460 -46.62 0.94 34.58
CA ALA A 460 -47.21 2.25 34.29
C ALA A 460 -47.70 2.99 35.55
N ASP A 461 -48.10 2.26 36.58
CA ASP A 461 -48.70 2.74 37.83
C ASP A 461 -47.75 2.74 39.05
N SER A 462 -46.48 2.36 38.84
CA SER A 462 -45.49 2.21 39.92
C SER A 462 -44.12 2.75 39.51
N ASP A 463 -43.35 3.19 40.50
CA ASP A 463 -41.93 3.57 40.34
C ASP A 463 -40.98 2.46 40.83
N GLN A 464 -41.49 1.25 41.05
CA GLN A 464 -40.66 0.08 41.29
C GLN A 464 -40.07 -0.43 39.97
N ILE A 465 -38.74 -0.47 39.90
CA ILE A 465 -38.01 -1.05 38.75
C ILE A 465 -38.25 -2.56 38.70
N VAL A 466 -38.66 -3.08 37.54
CA VAL A 466 -38.84 -4.51 37.29
C VAL A 466 -37.73 -5.12 36.43
N ALA A 467 -37.04 -4.30 35.65
CA ALA A 467 -35.83 -4.67 34.91
C ALA A 467 -34.95 -3.44 34.72
N GLN A 468 -33.62 -3.59 34.73
CA GLN A 468 -32.70 -2.46 34.52
C GLN A 468 -31.41 -2.85 33.80
N TYR A 469 -30.82 -1.86 33.17
CA TYR A 469 -29.42 -1.83 32.75
C TYR A 469 -28.79 -0.53 33.21
N ASP A 470 -27.57 -0.61 33.73
CA ASP A 470 -26.71 0.52 34.07
C ASP A 470 -25.32 0.28 33.47
N GLY A 471 -24.81 1.20 32.65
CA GLY A 471 -23.51 1.01 32.02
C GLY A 471 -23.09 2.12 31.07
N ALA A 472 -22.14 1.81 30.19
CA ALA A 472 -21.62 2.78 29.24
C ALA A 472 -22.72 3.22 28.23
N PRO A 473 -22.82 4.52 27.91
CA PRO A 473 -23.76 5.02 26.89
C PRO A 473 -23.34 4.67 25.45
N ALA A 474 -22.06 4.36 25.21
CA ALA A 474 -21.49 4.00 23.90
C ALA A 474 -20.79 2.62 23.95
N GLN A 475 -19.92 2.32 22.98
CA GLN A 475 -19.05 1.14 23.01
C GLN A 475 -18.22 1.07 24.32
N PRO A 476 -18.00 -0.14 24.90
CA PRO A 476 -17.14 -0.31 26.05
C PRO A 476 -15.73 0.28 25.81
N GLY A 477 -15.31 1.19 26.68
CA GLY A 477 -14.05 1.93 26.55
C GLY A 477 -14.17 3.32 25.91
N ARG A 478 -15.33 3.66 25.32
CA ARG A 478 -15.61 5.00 24.79
C ARG A 478 -16.27 5.89 25.85
N LEU A 479 -15.47 6.24 26.86
CA LEU A 479 -15.88 7.08 27.99
C LEU A 479 -16.35 8.47 27.51
N THR A 480 -17.40 9.05 28.12
CA THR A 480 -17.99 10.31 27.65
C THR A 480 -17.02 11.50 27.70
N LEU A 481 -16.04 11.52 28.60
CA LEU A 481 -14.97 12.55 28.58
C LEU A 481 -14.14 12.55 27.29
N THR A 482 -14.14 11.43 26.54
CA THR A 482 -13.41 11.31 25.27
C THR A 482 -14.25 11.73 24.06
N TRP A 483 -15.48 12.20 24.28
CA TRP A 483 -16.38 12.69 23.25
C TRP A 483 -16.01 14.15 22.94
N THR A 484 -14.88 14.31 22.24
CA THR A 484 -14.27 15.61 21.94
C THR A 484 -14.56 16.09 20.52
N ASP A 485 -15.08 15.22 19.66
CA ASP A 485 -15.48 15.55 18.30
C ASP A 485 -16.97 15.88 18.31
N LEU A 486 -17.31 17.14 18.00
CA LEU A 486 -18.68 17.64 18.03
C LEU A 486 -19.47 17.23 16.78
N ASP A 487 -18.78 16.84 15.72
CA ASP A 487 -19.39 16.37 14.48
C ASP A 487 -19.56 14.82 14.47
N GLU A 488 -19.02 14.12 15.47
CA GLU A 488 -19.12 12.65 15.58
C GLU A 488 -20.49 12.20 16.10
N LEU A 489 -21.06 11.17 15.47
CA LEU A 489 -22.16 10.38 16.01
C LEU A 489 -21.60 9.25 16.88
N TYR A 490 -21.86 9.29 18.18
CA TYR A 490 -21.42 8.28 19.12
C TYR A 490 -22.45 7.15 19.18
N ILE A 491 -22.07 5.96 18.68
CA ILE A 491 -22.97 4.81 18.57
C ILE A 491 -22.87 3.92 19.82
N GLY A 492 -24.03 3.64 20.42
CA GLY A 492 -24.25 2.69 21.51
C GLY A 492 -23.81 1.26 21.21
N SER A 493 -23.58 0.46 22.26
CA SER A 493 -23.70 -0.99 22.10
C SER A 493 -25.15 -1.41 22.24
N ASP A 494 -25.47 -2.62 21.78
CA ASP A 494 -26.75 -3.25 22.13
C ASP A 494 -26.82 -3.52 23.62
N VAL A 495 -27.76 -2.88 24.27
CA VAL A 495 -28.14 -3.12 25.66
C VAL A 495 -29.27 -4.14 25.66
N GLN A 496 -29.10 -5.24 26.40
CA GLN A 496 -30.12 -6.25 26.59
C GLN A 496 -30.76 -6.08 27.97
N LEU A 497 -32.05 -5.77 27.98
CA LEU A 497 -32.86 -5.71 29.19
C LEU A 497 -33.68 -6.99 29.30
N GLN A 498 -33.25 -7.91 30.17
CA GLN A 498 -33.94 -9.17 30.39
C GLN A 498 -35.21 -8.95 31.23
N LEU A 499 -36.36 -9.39 30.73
CA LEU A 499 -37.63 -9.29 31.42
C LEU A 499 -37.80 -10.49 32.39
N PRO A 500 -38.34 -10.27 33.60
CA PRO A 500 -38.65 -11.37 34.53
C PRO A 500 -39.65 -12.38 33.94
N ASP A 501 -39.52 -13.65 34.32
CA ASP A 501 -40.44 -14.73 33.90
C ASP A 501 -41.84 -14.60 34.52
N ASP A 502 -41.94 -13.93 35.67
CA ASP A 502 -43.18 -13.67 36.41
C ASP A 502 -43.75 -12.27 36.15
N LEU A 503 -43.26 -11.58 35.11
CA LEU A 503 -43.72 -10.25 34.74
C LEU A 503 -45.22 -10.30 34.38
N ALA A 504 -46.02 -9.41 34.98
CA ALA A 504 -47.44 -9.34 34.67
C ALA A 504 -47.67 -8.72 33.28
N PRO A 505 -48.60 -9.23 32.46
CA PRO A 505 -49.06 -8.50 31.28
C PRO A 505 -49.65 -7.14 31.67
N GLY A 506 -49.37 -6.10 30.89
CA GLY A 506 -49.83 -4.75 31.18
C GLY A 506 -49.02 -3.66 30.50
N ASP A 507 -49.28 -2.41 30.90
CA ASP A 507 -48.57 -1.24 30.41
C ASP A 507 -47.36 -0.92 31.29
N TYR A 508 -46.26 -0.57 30.64
CA TYR A 508 -44.96 -0.30 31.24
C TYR A 508 -44.35 0.98 30.65
N ARG A 509 -43.42 1.57 31.39
CA ARG A 509 -42.61 2.71 30.99
C ARG A 509 -41.14 2.29 30.93
N LEU A 510 -40.51 2.45 29.78
CA LEU A 510 -39.07 2.36 29.62
C LEU A 510 -38.48 3.75 29.80
N ALA A 511 -37.63 3.93 30.82
CA ALA A 511 -36.98 5.19 31.12
C ALA A 511 -35.49 5.13 30.80
N ILE A 512 -34.99 6.14 30.09
CA ILE A 512 -33.60 6.30 29.72
C ILE A 512 -33.07 7.57 30.38
N GLY A 513 -31.89 7.50 30.99
CA GLY A 513 -31.22 8.70 31.51
C GLY A 513 -29.73 8.53 31.66
N LEU A 514 -29.07 9.63 32.00
CA LEU A 514 -27.63 9.68 32.28
C LEU A 514 -27.39 10.08 33.74
N TYR A 515 -26.33 9.54 34.33
CA TYR A 515 -25.86 9.94 35.65
C TYR A 515 -24.33 9.99 35.69
N ASP A 516 -23.79 10.86 36.54
CA ASP A 516 -22.35 10.92 36.81
C ASP A 516 -21.90 9.61 37.46
N TYR A 517 -20.95 8.93 36.81
CA TYR A 517 -20.50 7.61 37.24
C TYR A 517 -19.89 7.62 38.67
N LEU A 518 -19.30 8.74 39.09
CA LEU A 518 -18.64 8.86 40.40
C LEU A 518 -19.61 9.29 41.49
N THR A 519 -20.50 10.25 41.21
CA THR A 519 -21.39 10.83 42.24
C THR A 519 -22.76 10.16 42.31
N GLY A 520 -23.20 9.48 41.24
CA GLY A 520 -24.56 8.97 41.12
C GLY A 520 -25.61 10.04 40.79
N GLU A 521 -25.19 11.30 40.61
CA GLU A 521 -26.10 12.40 40.31
C GLU A 521 -26.65 12.29 38.89
N ARG A 522 -27.97 12.33 38.74
CA ARG A 522 -28.65 12.22 37.45
C ARG A 522 -28.69 13.56 36.71
N LEU A 523 -28.53 13.50 35.39
CA LEU A 523 -28.52 14.67 34.54
C LEU A 523 -29.95 15.09 34.21
N GLN A 524 -30.21 16.39 34.28
CA GLN A 524 -31.50 16.94 33.87
C GLN A 524 -31.62 16.96 32.34
N THR A 525 -32.83 16.70 31.87
CA THR A 525 -33.25 16.81 30.47
C THR A 525 -33.83 18.20 30.18
N ASP A 526 -33.90 18.57 28.91
CA ASP A 526 -34.58 19.76 28.41
C ASP A 526 -36.12 19.68 28.51
N HIS A 527 -36.68 18.50 28.77
CA HIS A 527 -38.12 18.26 28.90
C HIS A 527 -38.66 18.28 30.34
N SER A 528 -37.89 18.84 31.29
CA SER A 528 -38.13 18.82 32.74
C SER A 528 -38.09 17.41 33.36
N GLY A 529 -37.15 17.19 34.29
CA GLY A 529 -36.88 15.88 34.88
C GLY A 529 -35.54 15.28 34.40
N ASP A 530 -35.21 14.09 34.90
CA ASP A 530 -33.92 13.41 34.73
C ASP A 530 -33.98 12.18 33.80
N LEU A 531 -35.11 11.98 33.13
CA LEU A 531 -35.40 10.77 32.34
C LEU A 531 -36.24 11.07 31.09
N TYR A 532 -35.94 10.34 30.02
CA TYR A 532 -36.75 10.22 28.81
C TYR A 532 -37.56 8.92 28.89
N THR A 533 -38.87 8.97 28.63
CA THR A 533 -39.76 7.80 28.80
C THR A 533 -40.47 7.39 27.53
N LEU A 534 -40.65 6.08 27.39
CA LEU A 534 -41.40 5.42 26.33
C LEU A 534 -42.45 4.50 26.96
N ASN A 535 -43.66 4.52 26.42
CA ASN A 535 -44.71 3.60 26.87
C ASN A 535 -44.62 2.30 26.06
N LEU A 536 -44.68 1.16 26.75
CA LEU A 536 -44.65 -0.19 26.21
C LEU A 536 -45.86 -0.98 26.72
N SER A 537 -46.37 -1.92 25.94
CA SER A 537 -47.38 -2.88 26.40
C SER A 537 -46.83 -4.29 26.28
N ILE A 538 -46.85 -5.04 27.38
CA ILE A 538 -46.35 -6.42 27.49
C ILE A 538 -47.57 -7.35 27.50
N LYS A 539 -47.53 -8.39 26.66
CA LYS A 539 -48.66 -9.29 26.39
C LYS A 539 -48.68 -10.52 27.27
#